data_AF-A0A6B2SUN0-F1
#
_entry.id   AF-A0A6B2SUN0-F1
#
_cell.length_a   1.000
_cell.length_b   1.000
_cell.length_c   1.000
_cell.angle_alpha   90.00
_cell.angle_beta   90.00
_cell.angle_gamma   90.00
#
_symmetry.space_group_name_H-M   'P 1'
#
loop_
_entity.id
_entity.type
_entity.pdbx_description
1 polymer ?
#
loop_
_entity_poly.entity_id
_entity_poly.type
_entity_poly.pdbx_seq_one_letter_code
_entity_poly.pdbx_strand_id
1 'polypeptide(L)'
;AAGHQELASHVLLLPFVPDDVRRAFTARLLDPLREYDQRHRAELIPTLEAFLDSDGSWTRCAARLHLHVNTLRYRVGRIEQLTGRDLSRLEDKLDFFLALRMS
;
A
#
# COMPACT_ATOMS: atom_id res chain seq x y z
N ALA A 1 -3.88 15.52 32.42
CA ALA A 1 -3.27 14.23 32.03
C ALA A 1 -4.06 13.68 30.87
N ALA A 2 -3.60 13.92 29.63
CA ALA A 2 -4.20 13.33 28.44
C ALA A 2 -3.93 11.81 28.52
N GLY A 3 -4.98 11.05 28.75
CA GLY A 3 -4.90 9.62 29.00
C GLY A 3 -4.45 8.88 27.75
N HIS A 4 -3.77 7.77 27.96
CA HIS A 4 -3.22 6.80 27.00
C HIS A 4 -4.16 6.35 25.85
N GLN A 5 -5.41 6.81 25.80
CA GLN A 5 -6.38 6.59 24.71
C GLN A 5 -6.09 7.42 23.46
N GLU A 6 -5.29 8.48 23.55
CA GLU A 6 -4.86 9.21 22.34
C GLU A 6 -3.82 8.43 21.53
N LEU A 7 -3.18 7.39 22.05
CA LEU A 7 -2.28 6.50 21.27
C LEU A 7 -3.06 5.37 20.57
N ALA A 8 -4.21 5.67 19.95
CA ALA A 8 -5.12 4.65 19.44
C ALA A 8 -4.70 4.04 18.09
N SER A 9 -3.74 4.63 17.38
CA SER A 9 -3.37 4.19 16.03
C SER A 9 -1.92 4.49 15.68
N HIS A 10 -1.30 3.61 14.89
CA HIS A 10 0.03 3.77 14.33
C HIS A 10 0.18 5.08 13.53
N VAL A 11 -0.93 5.67 13.05
CA VAL A 11 -0.95 6.96 12.36
C VAL A 11 -0.35 8.08 13.22
N LEU A 12 -0.51 8.03 14.54
CA LEU A 12 0.00 9.07 15.44
C LEU A 12 1.50 8.95 15.72
N LEU A 13 2.11 7.82 15.36
CA LEU A 13 3.55 7.63 15.41
C LEU A 13 4.24 8.24 14.16
N LEU A 14 3.51 8.41 13.05
CA LEU A 14 4.07 8.85 11.78
C LEU A 14 4.72 10.25 11.82
N PRO A 15 4.17 11.27 12.51
CA PRO A 15 4.81 12.59 12.59
C PRO A 15 6.17 12.58 13.30
N PHE A 16 6.47 11.55 14.09
CA PHE A 16 7.75 11.41 14.79
C PHE A 16 8.83 10.72 13.94
N VAL A 17 8.48 10.21 12.76
CA VAL A 17 9.44 9.64 11.81
C VAL A 17 10.14 10.79 11.08
N PRO A 18 11.48 10.87 11.12
CA PRO A 18 12.23 11.90 10.40
C PRO A 18 11.87 11.96 8.92
N ASP A 19 11.81 13.17 8.38
CA ASP A 19 11.38 13.45 7.02
C ASP A 19 12.18 12.71 5.94
N ASP A 20 13.49 12.58 6.13
CA ASP A 20 14.39 11.84 5.25
C ASP A 20 14.11 10.33 5.27
N VAL A 21 13.87 9.76 6.45
CA VAL A 21 13.47 8.37 6.62
C VAL A 21 12.12 8.12 5.97
N ARG A 22 11.14 9.01 6.18
CA ARG A 22 9.82 8.94 5.55
C ARG A 22 9.93 8.93 4.03
N ARG A 23 10.67 9.89 3.45
CA ARG A 23 10.88 9.97 2.01
C ARG A 23 11.58 8.74 1.45
N ALA A 24 12.65 8.28 2.09
CA ALA A 24 13.38 7.09 1.66
C ALA A 24 12.53 5.83 1.70
N PHE A 25 11.72 5.67 2.75
CA PHE A 25 10.81 4.54 2.92
C PHE A 25 9.70 4.53 1.85
N THR A 26 9.00 5.65 1.67
CA THR A 26 7.95 5.78 0.66
C THR A 26 8.51 5.61 -0.76
N ALA A 27 9.66 6.22 -1.07
CA ALA A 27 10.31 6.09 -2.37
C ALA A 27 10.63 4.63 -2.69
N ARG A 28 11.27 3.92 -1.75
CA ARG A 28 11.64 2.51 -1.93
C ARG A 28 10.45 1.60 -2.22
N LEU A 29 9.28 1.88 -1.65
CA LEU A 29 8.09 1.04 -1.80
C LEU A 29 7.18 1.46 -2.95
N LEU A 30 6.98 2.76 -3.17
CA LEU A 30 5.96 3.26 -4.08
C LEU A 30 6.52 3.73 -5.43
N ASP A 31 7.78 4.16 -5.51
CA ASP A 31 8.33 4.66 -6.78
C ASP A 31 8.37 3.60 -7.89
N PRO A 32 8.71 2.31 -7.63
CA PRO A 32 8.62 1.27 -8.66
C PRO A 32 7.21 1.14 -9.25
N LEU A 33 6.17 1.35 -8.43
CA LEU A 33 4.77 1.28 -8.85
C LEU A 33 4.37 2.53 -9.62
N ARG A 34 4.76 3.72 -9.14
CA ARG A 34 4.51 5.00 -9.81
C ARG A 34 5.15 5.06 -11.18
N GLU A 35 6.40 4.61 -11.31
CA GLU A 35 7.09 4.53 -12.59
C GLU A 35 6.39 3.57 -13.56
N TYR A 36 5.94 2.41 -13.06
CA TYR A 36 5.19 1.46 -13.87
C TYR A 36 3.84 2.04 -14.32
N ASP A 37 3.11 2.70 -13.43
CA ASP A 37 1.85 3.36 -13.74
C ASP A 37 2.03 4.48 -14.77
N GLN A 38 3.07 5.30 -14.66
CA GLN A 38 3.37 6.34 -15.64
C GLN A 38 3.69 5.76 -17.02
N ARG A 39 4.46 4.67 -17.09
CA ARG A 39 4.85 4.03 -18.36
C ARG A 39 3.72 3.23 -19.00
N HIS A 40 2.88 2.58 -18.21
CA HIS A 40 1.93 1.56 -18.69
C HIS A 40 0.45 1.90 -18.45
N ARG A 41 0.13 2.97 -17.71
CA ARG A 41 -1.24 3.32 -17.28
C ARG A 41 -1.94 2.15 -16.56
N ALA A 42 -1.23 1.50 -15.65
CA ALA A 42 -1.60 0.20 -15.08
C ALA A 42 -2.43 0.26 -13.78
N GLU A 43 -2.61 1.46 -13.20
CA GLU A 43 -3.41 1.73 -11.99
C GLU A 43 -2.98 0.84 -10.79
N LEU A 44 -1.69 0.58 -10.61
CA LEU A 44 -1.14 -0.23 -9.53
C LEU A 44 -1.26 0.44 -8.16
N ILE A 45 -0.99 1.74 -8.04
CA ILE A 45 -1.15 2.46 -6.76
C ILE A 45 -2.61 2.40 -6.27
N PRO A 46 -3.63 2.78 -7.07
CA PRO A 46 -5.03 2.63 -6.66
C PRO A 46 -5.44 1.17 -6.38
N THR A 47 -4.86 0.22 -7.12
CA THR A 47 -5.12 -1.20 -6.88
C THR A 47 -4.58 -1.66 -5.53
N LEU A 48 -3.37 -1.22 -5.16
CA LEU A 48 -2.76 -1.51 -3.86
C LEU A 48 -3.59 -0.93 -2.72
N GLU A 49 -3.97 0.35 -2.81
CA GLU A 49 -4.85 1.02 -1.83
C GLU A 49 -6.15 0.23 -1.63
N ALA A 50 -6.87 -0.07 -2.73
CA ALA A 50 -8.14 -0.79 -2.64
C ALA A 50 -7.99 -2.24 -2.13
N PHE A 51 -6.86 -2.89 -2.41
CA PHE A 51 -6.56 -4.22 -1.90
C PHE A 51 -6.34 -4.21 -0.38
N LEU A 52 -5.59 -3.23 0.13
CA LEU A 52 -5.37 -3.04 1.57
C LEU A 52 -6.66 -2.63 2.30
N ASP A 53 -7.44 -1.69 1.73
CA ASP A 53 -8.78 -1.31 2.24
C ASP A 53 -9.75 -2.50 2.32
N SER A 54 -9.51 -3.52 1.49
CA SER A 54 -10.31 -4.74 1.44
C SER A 54 -9.75 -5.86 2.33
N ASP A 55 -8.80 -5.57 3.23
CA ASP A 55 -8.06 -6.53 4.07
C ASP A 55 -7.36 -7.65 3.27
N GLY A 56 -7.00 -7.39 2.01
CA GLY A 56 -6.47 -8.38 1.08
C GLY A 56 -7.50 -9.33 0.47
N SER A 57 -8.81 -9.05 0.63
CA SER A 57 -9.86 -9.84 0.00
C SER A 57 -9.94 -9.59 -1.51
N TRP A 58 -9.61 -10.60 -2.30
CA TRP A 58 -9.72 -10.58 -3.76
C TRP A 58 -11.13 -10.22 -4.24
N THR A 59 -12.16 -10.82 -3.65
CA THR A 59 -13.55 -10.61 -4.07
C THR A 59 -14.04 -9.20 -3.76
N ARG A 60 -13.76 -8.69 -2.55
CA ARG A 60 -14.16 -7.31 -2.17
C ARG A 60 -13.40 -6.27 -2.99
N CYS A 61 -12.09 -6.44 -3.16
CA CYS A 61 -11.29 -5.51 -3.93
C CYS A 61 -11.70 -5.50 -5.42
N ALA A 62 -11.92 -6.67 -6.02
CA ALA A 62 -12.37 -6.77 -7.41
C ALA A 62 -13.73 -6.09 -7.62
N ALA A 63 -14.67 -6.28 -6.69
CA ALA A 63 -15.96 -5.61 -6.71
C ALA A 63 -15.83 -4.08 -6.57
N ARG A 64 -15.00 -3.60 -5.63
CA ARG A 64 -14.74 -2.16 -5.39
C ARG A 64 -14.11 -1.47 -6.59
N LEU A 65 -13.19 -2.15 -7.29
CA LEU A 65 -12.52 -1.62 -8.48
C LEU A 65 -13.29 -1.87 -9.78
N HIS A 66 -14.43 -2.56 -9.72
CA HIS A 66 -15.16 -3.04 -10.91
C HIS A 66 -14.28 -3.83 -11.89
N LEU A 67 -13.37 -4.64 -11.36
CA LEU A 67 -12.44 -5.47 -12.13
C LEU A 67 -12.83 -6.94 -12.07
N HIS A 68 -12.47 -7.67 -13.12
CA HIS A 68 -12.44 -9.12 -13.03
C HIS A 68 -11.30 -9.58 -12.09
N VAL A 69 -11.54 -10.64 -11.31
CA VAL A 69 -10.56 -11.14 -10.31
C VAL A 69 -9.20 -11.50 -10.92
N ASN A 70 -9.17 -11.97 -12.18
CA ASN A 70 -7.91 -12.27 -12.87
C ASN A 70 -7.08 -11.01 -13.15
N THR A 71 -7.73 -9.90 -13.51
CA THR A 71 -7.05 -8.61 -13.71
C THR A 71 -6.49 -8.09 -12.40
N LEU A 72 -7.25 -8.21 -11.31
CA LEU A 72 -6.77 -7.86 -9.98
C LEU A 72 -5.56 -8.72 -9.57
N ARG A 73 -5.61 -10.05 -9.77
CA ARG A 73 -4.48 -10.95 -9.51
C ARG A 73 -3.24 -10.57 -10.31
N TYR A 74 -3.41 -10.22 -11.58
CA TYR A 74 -2.30 -9.75 -12.41
C TYR A 74 -1.66 -8.47 -11.83
N ARG A 75 -2.48 -7.48 -11.44
CA ARG A 75 -1.96 -6.21 -10.88
C ARG A 75 -1.28 -6.42 -9.54
N VAL A 76 -1.86 -7.21 -8.64
CA VAL A 76 -1.24 -7.54 -7.34
C VAL A 76 0.06 -8.31 -7.55
N GLY A 77 0.07 -9.33 -8.43
CA GLY A 77 1.32 -10.04 -8.76
C GLY A 77 2.37 -9.13 -9.40
N ARG A 78 1.96 -8.11 -10.17
CA ARG A 78 2.88 -7.09 -10.71
C ARG A 78 3.47 -6.22 -9.60
N ILE A 79 2.66 -5.82 -8.63
CA ILE A 79 3.12 -5.07 -7.45
C ILE A 79 4.17 -5.87 -6.68
N GLU A 80 3.89 -7.15 -6.40
CA GLU A 80 4.81 -8.06 -5.71
C GLU A 80 6.13 -8.22 -6.49
N GLN A 81 6.06 -8.40 -7.81
CA GLN A 81 7.24 -8.51 -8.68
C GLN A 81 8.10 -7.24 -8.70
N LEU A 82 7.48 -6.06 -8.80
CA LEU A 82 8.21 -4.79 -8.89
C LEU A 82 8.89 -4.40 -7.57
N THR A 83 8.33 -4.87 -6.44
CA THR A 83 8.75 -4.45 -5.09
C THR A 83 9.51 -5.54 -4.33
N GLY A 84 9.45 -6.79 -4.80
CA GLY A 84 9.98 -7.96 -4.11
C GLY A 84 9.25 -8.30 -2.81
N ARG A 85 8.01 -7.82 -2.64
CA ARG A 85 7.16 -8.00 -1.46
C ARG A 85 6.09 -9.07 -1.70
N ASP A 86 5.54 -9.61 -0.63
CA ASP A 86 4.48 -10.60 -0.63
C ASP A 86 3.24 -10.06 0.10
N LEU A 87 2.19 -9.71 -0.65
CA LEU A 87 0.97 -9.10 -0.11
C LEU A 87 0.07 -10.10 0.63
N SER A 88 0.47 -11.38 0.71
CA SER A 88 -0.11 -12.32 1.66
C SER A 88 0.41 -12.09 3.09
N ARG A 89 1.63 -11.56 3.25
CA ARG A 89 2.26 -11.31 4.55
C ARG A 89 1.77 -10.01 5.18
N LEU A 90 1.50 -10.06 6.49
CA LEU A 90 1.05 -8.88 7.23
C LEU A 90 2.11 -7.77 7.26
N GLU A 91 3.38 -8.12 7.45
CA GLU A 91 4.50 -7.18 7.50
C GLU A 91 4.59 -6.35 6.22
N ASP A 92 4.54 -7.00 5.06
CA ASP A 92 4.60 -6.32 3.76
C ASP A 92 3.36 -5.47 3.49
N LYS A 93 2.16 -5.96 3.86
CA LYS A 93 0.93 -5.15 3.79
C LYS A 93 1.01 -3.91 4.67
N LEU A 94 1.55 -4.03 5.88
CA LEU A 94 1.72 -2.91 6.80
C LEU A 94 2.74 -1.91 6.25
N ASP A 95 3.86 -2.38 5.72
CA ASP A 95 4.86 -1.52 5.07
C ASP A 95 4.22 -0.64 3.98
N PHE A 96 3.42 -1.25 3.09
CA PHE A 96 2.70 -0.50 2.05
C PHE A 96 1.64 0.43 2.60
N PHE A 97 0.85 -0.02 3.59
CA PHE A 97 -0.16 0.82 4.24
C PHE A 97 0.48 2.10 4.81
N LEU A 98 1.59 1.93 5.52
CA LEU A 98 2.34 3.04 6.10
C LEU A 98 2.95 3.94 5.03
N ALA A 99 3.52 3.37 3.97
CA ALA A 99 4.10 4.13 2.86
C ALA A 99 3.05 5.00 2.15
N LEU A 100 1.84 4.47 1.93
CA LEU A 100 0.71 5.20 1.35
C LEU A 100 0.23 6.33 2.27
N ARG A 101 0.21 6.11 3.58
CA ARG A 101 -0.23 7.14 4.55
C ARG A 101 0.79 8.26 4.77
N MET A 102 2.06 7.98 4.47
CA MET A 102 3.20 8.89 4.59
C MET A 102 3.55 9.64 3.29
N SER A 103 2.93 9.23 2.17
CA SER A 103 3.16 9.79 0.84
C SER A 103 2.63 11.20 0.68
#